data_AF-A0A972RV65-F1
#
_entry.id   AF-A0A972RV65-F1
#
_cell.length_a   1.000
_cell.length_b   1.000
_cell.length_c   1.000
_cell.angle_alpha   90.00
_cell.angle_beta   90.00
_cell.angle_gamma   90.00
#
_symmetry.space_group_name_H-M   'P 1'
#
loop_
_entity.id
_entity.type
_entity.pdbx_description
1 polymer ?
#
loop_
_entity_poly.entity_id
_entity_poly.type
_entity_poly.pdbx_seq_one_letter_code
_entity_poly.pdbx_strand_id
1 'polypeptide(L)' 'NMYKALLQKNQDILHGAFVLSQDGKNVIFRDTLQVENLDLNELTGSLNSLSLLMREYADKIIEFSA' A
#
# COMPACT_ATOMS: atom_id res chain seq x y z
N ASN A 1 -14.11 9.33 6.93
CA ASN A 1 -14.12 8.40 5.78
C ASN A 1 -12.70 7.89 5.43
N MET A 2 -11.90 7.49 6.42
CA MET A 2 -10.54 6.97 6.19
C MET A 2 -10.57 5.71 5.33
N TYR A 3 -11.31 4.67 5.74
CA TYR A 3 -11.38 3.40 5.00
C TYR A 3 -11.88 3.56 3.56
N LYS A 4 -12.86 4.45 3.34
CA LYS A 4 -13.34 4.77 1.98
C LYS A 4 -12.23 5.41 1.15
N ALA A 5 -11.51 6.40 1.69
CA ALA A 5 -10.42 7.06 0.98
C ALA A 5 -9.27 6.09 0.67
N LEU A 6 -8.90 5.22 1.61
CA LEU A 6 -7.89 4.18 1.40
C LEU A 6 -8.33 3.16 0.34
N LEU A 7 -9.59 2.72 0.37
CA LEU A 7 -10.13 1.81 -0.64
C LEU A 7 -10.20 2.44 -2.03
N GLN A 8 -10.48 3.75 -2.12
CA GLN A 8 -10.42 4.49 -3.36
C GLN A 8 -8.98 4.66 -3.84
N LYS A 9 -8.03 4.94 -2.94
CA LYS A 9 -6.60 5.02 -3.26
C LYS A 9 -6.09 3.68 -3.82
N ASN A 10 -6.57 2.54 -3.34
CA ASN A 10 -6.19 1.23 -3.91
C ASN A 10 -6.47 1.08 -5.43
N GLN A 11 -7.27 1.94 -6.06
CA GLN A 11 -7.47 1.94 -7.51
C GLN A 11 -6.28 2.51 -8.30
N ASP A 12 -5.46 3.37 -7.69
CA ASP A 12 -4.36 4.07 -8.37
C ASP A 12 -2.96 3.60 -7.92
N ILE A 13 -2.90 2.70 -6.94
CA ILE A 13 -1.65 2.09 -6.47
C ILE A 13 -1.15 1.09 -7.51
N LEU A 14 0.14 1.21 -7.88
CA LEU A 14 0.76 0.35 -8.90
C LEU A 14 0.94 -1.10 -8.41
N HIS A 15 1.47 -1.27 -7.20
CA HIS A 15 1.71 -2.56 -6.55
C HIS A 15 1.20 -2.53 -5.12
N GLY A 16 0.57 -3.62 -4.68
CA GLY A 16 -0.01 -3.76 -3.35
C GLY A 16 -1.30 -2.97 -3.11
N ALA A 17 -1.76 -2.98 -1.87
CA ALA A 17 -2.97 -2.28 -1.44
C ALA A 17 -2.98 -2.02 0.07
N PHE A 18 -3.73 -1.00 0.51
CA PHE A 18 -4.14 -0.86 1.90
C PHE A 18 -5.19 -1.91 2.26
N VAL A 19 -4.95 -2.63 3.35
CA VAL A 19 -5.82 -3.65 3.91
C VAL A 19 -6.01 -3.43 5.41
N LEU A 20 -7.11 -3.94 5.97
CA LEU A 20 -7.29 -4.02 7.41
C LEU A 20 -6.60 -5.28 7.95
N SER A 21 -6.01 -5.18 9.14
CA SER A 21 -5.60 -6.34 9.91
C SER A 21 -6.80 -7.23 10.22
N GLN A 22 -6.55 -8.51 10.47
CA GLN A 22 -7.61 -9.49 10.73
C GLN A 22 -8.46 -9.15 11.96
N ASP A 23 -7.87 -8.49 12.96
CA ASP A 23 -8.58 -7.98 14.14
C ASP A 23 -9.29 -6.63 13.91
N GLY A 24 -9.14 -6.04 12.71
CA GLY A 24 -9.74 -4.79 12.31
C GLY A 24 -9.13 -3.53 12.93
N LYS A 25 -8.01 -3.65 13.67
CA LYS A 25 -7.45 -2.53 14.45
C LYS A 25 -6.43 -1.70 13.69
N ASN A 26 -5.74 -2.28 12.71
CA ASN A 26 -4.64 -1.65 12.01
C ASN A 26 -4.91 -1.60 10.51
N VAL A 27 -4.49 -0.52 9.87
CA VAL A 27 -4.35 -0.47 8.41
C VAL A 27 -2.92 -0.89 8.07
N ILE A 28 -2.77 -1.80 7.13
CA ILE A 28 -1.50 -2.36 6.68
C ILE A 28 -1.40 -2.15 5.18
N PHE A 29 -0.23 -1.79 4.68
CA PHE A 29 0.07 -1.91 3.25
C PHE A 29 0.59 -3.33 2.97
N ARG A 30 -0.04 -4.03 2.02
CA ARG A 30 0.36 -5.39 1.66
C ARG A 30 0.57 -5.48 0.15
N ASP A 31 1.73 -5.97 -0.24
CA ASP A 31 2.04 -6.43 -1.58
C ASP A 31 2.52 -7.89 -1.49
N THR A 32 2.01 -8.76 -2.36
CA THR A 32 2.30 -10.20 -2.30
C THR A 32 2.91 -10.64 -3.62
N LEU A 33 4.12 -11.18 -3.55
CA LEU A 33 4.87 -11.66 -4.72
C LEU A 33 4.99 -13.18 -4.67
N GLN A 34 4.78 -13.84 -5.82
CA GLN A 34 4.91 -15.29 -5.93
C GLN A 34 6.39 -15.66 -6.09
N VAL A 35 6.91 -16.47 -5.16
CA VAL A 35 8.34 -16.81 -5.07
C VAL A 35 8.87 -17.50 -6.33
N GLU A 36 8.06 -18.32 -7.01
CA GLU A 36 8.50 -19.13 -8.15
C GLU A 36 8.98 -18.28 -9.34
N ASN A 37 8.40 -17.09 -9.55
CA ASN A 37 8.75 -16.18 -10.64
C ASN A 37 9.44 -14.91 -10.16
N LEU A 38 9.71 -14.79 -8.86
CA LEU A 38 10.24 -13.57 -8.27
C LEU A 38 11.65 -13.28 -8.77
N ASP A 39 11.81 -12.13 -9.42
CA ASP A 39 13.11 -11.60 -9.82
C ASP A 39 13.41 -10.24 -9.17
N LEU A 40 14.63 -9.75 -9.39
CA LEU A 40 15.08 -8.48 -8.82
C LEU A 40 14.28 -7.28 -9.35
N ASN A 41 13.82 -7.34 -10.60
CA ASN A 41 13.08 -6.25 -11.21
C ASN A 41 11.67 -6.16 -10.63
N GLU A 42 11.00 -7.29 -10.40
CA GLU A 42 9.71 -7.34 -9.71
C GLU A 42 9.81 -6.77 -8.29
N LEU A 43 10.80 -7.22 -7.50
CA LEU A 43 11.02 -6.71 -6.14
C LEU A 43 11.31 -5.19 -6.15
N THR A 44 12.16 -4.74 -7.07
CA THR A 44 12.50 -3.32 -7.20
C THR A 44 11.28 -2.49 -7.62
N GLY A 45 10.42 -3.03 -8.50
CA GLY A 45 9.16 -2.43 -8.90
C GLY A 45 8.22 -2.21 -7.71
N SER A 46 8.03 -3.23 -6.88
CA SER A 46 7.23 -3.13 -5.64
C SER A 46 7.76 -2.07 -4.68
N LEU A 47 9.07 -2.03 -4.44
CA LEU A 47 9.69 -1.04 -3.54
C LEU A 47 9.60 0.39 -4.08
N ASN A 48 9.76 0.58 -5.39
CA ASN A 48 9.63 1.88 -6.04
C ASN A 48 8.18 2.38 -5.99
N SER A 49 7.20 1.50 -6.25
CA SER A 49 5.77 1.81 -6.11
C SER A 49 5.42 2.22 -4.69
N LEU A 50 5.89 1.48 -3.67
CA LEU A 50 5.69 1.86 -2.27
C LEU A 50 6.31 3.22 -1.95
N SER A 51 7.54 3.47 -2.42
CA SER A 51 8.23 4.74 -2.22
C SER A 51 7.46 5.92 -2.85
N LEU A 52 6.91 5.72 -4.04
CA LEU A 52 6.07 6.71 -4.72
C LEU A 52 4.78 6.98 -3.95
N LEU A 53 4.06 5.93 -3.55
CA LEU A 53 2.85 6.03 -2.74
C LEU A 53 3.10 6.84 -1.46
N MET A 54 4.18 6.52 -0.73
CA MET A 54 4.53 7.23 0.49
C MET A 54 4.84 8.70 0.21
N ARG A 55 5.55 9.00 -0.88
CA ARG A 55 5.87 10.39 -1.23
C ARG A 55 4.63 11.22 -1.59
N GLU A 56 3.67 10.62 -2.29
CA GLU A 56 2.47 11.33 -2.76
C GLU A 56 1.34 11.39 -1.73
N TYR A 57 1.30 10.41 -0.82
CA TYR A 57 0.15 10.21 0.07
C TYR A 57 0.50 10.27 1.56
N ALA A 58 1.76 10.52 1.94
CA ALA A 58 2.19 10.62 3.34
C ALA A 58 1.35 11.64 4.15
N ASP A 59 1.13 12.84 3.62
CA ASP A 59 0.35 13.87 4.31
C ASP A 59 -1.06 13.36 4.65
N LYS A 60 -1.68 12.64 3.72
CA LYS A 60 -3.01 12.07 3.92
C LYS A 60 -3.01 10.92 4.92
N ILE A 61 -1.96 10.10 4.93
CA ILE A 61 -1.77 9.05 5.94
C ILE A 61 -1.60 9.67 7.33
N ILE A 62 -0.85 10.76 7.45
CA ILE A 62 -0.66 11.48 8.72
C ILE A 62 -1.99 12.07 9.21
N GLU A 63 -2.78 12.68 8.32
CA GLU A 63 -4.13 13.17 8.67
C GLU A 63 -5.04 12.06 9.23
N PHE A 64 -4.86 10.80 8.83
CA PHE A 64 -5.61 9.68 9.37
C PHE A 64 -5.12 9.19 10.73
N SER A 65 -3.93 9.59 11.15
CA SER A 65 -3.32 9.23 12.44
C SER A 65 -3.60 10.24 13.56
N ALA A 66 -4.09 11.42 13.20
CA ALA A 66 -4.51 12.49 14.11
C ALA A 66 -5.94 12.29 14.60
#